data_AF-A0A127FBM4-F1
#
_entry.id   AF-A0A127FBM4-F1
#
_cell.length_a   1.000
_cell.length_b   1.000
_cell.length_c   1.000
_cell.angle_alpha   90.00
_cell.angle_beta   90.00
_cell.angle_gamma   90.00
#
_symmetry.space_group_name_H-M   'P 1'
#
loop_
_entity.id
_entity.type
_entity.pdbx_description
1 polymer ?
#
loop_
_entity_poly.entity_id
_entity_poly.type
_entity_poly.pdbx_seq_one_letter_code
_entity_poly.pdbx_strand_id
1 'polypeptide(L)'
;MESKPLELGLLRSFSPLDGLKSENLQSLARRTSLQELGAGRLLFKQGEADKYTYYLISGVLELLQDGRTIMIIRGGSPEARNPIAAASPRRCSARVVSDRIEYIGIDGNMLDMMLTWDQTGSYEVNELHGVDDPGPASDDWMTTLLQTKAFHKVPPANIQAIFMRMQRVDLRTGETVIKQGDEGDYFYVIVKGTCSVTRETPLNKAGIKLADLGMGDTFGEEALISDARRNASVVMTSDGTLMRLSKEDFRTLLNEPMLEWVDLQQAEDIVARGGQWLDVRLPSEFENYHMPGAVNLPLYFIRLKLKSLDRNTHYVVCCDTSRRSSAGAYILSERGFRASVLRHGLAATDRSISPGLNEKALQDTSPSDASS
;
A
#
# COMPACT_ATOMS: atom_id res chain seq x y z
N MET A 1 32.21 12.72 -8.30
CA MET A 1 31.16 13.71 -8.57
C MET A 1 30.26 13.69 -7.34
N GLU A 2 30.43 14.65 -6.43
CA GLU A 2 29.65 14.68 -5.19
C GLU A 2 28.16 14.87 -5.53
N SER A 3 27.31 13.90 -5.16
CA SER A 3 25.87 14.06 -5.31
C SER A 3 25.40 15.11 -4.31
N LYS A 4 24.87 16.24 -4.78
CA LYS A 4 24.18 17.18 -3.90
C LYS A 4 23.05 16.42 -3.17
N PRO A 5 22.96 16.50 -1.82
CA PRO A 5 21.87 15.88 -1.09
C PRO A 5 20.55 16.53 -1.53
N LEU A 6 19.54 15.70 -1.80
CA LEU A 6 18.21 16.19 -2.19
C LEU A 6 17.53 16.88 -1.01
N GLU A 7 17.02 18.09 -1.24
CA GLU A 7 16.25 18.80 -0.23
C GLU A 7 14.89 18.12 0.00
N LEU A 8 14.51 17.94 1.27
CA LEU A 8 13.23 17.30 1.62
C LEU A 8 12.03 18.08 1.07
N GLY A 9 12.13 19.41 1.01
CA GLY A 9 11.08 20.27 0.46
C GLY A 9 10.78 19.97 -1.01
N LEU A 10 11.81 19.65 -1.80
CA LEU A 10 11.65 19.23 -3.19
C LEU A 10 10.91 17.89 -3.27
N LEU A 11 11.28 16.89 -2.47
CA LEU A 11 10.57 15.61 -2.46
C LEU A 11 9.09 15.77 -2.07
N ARG A 12 8.78 16.62 -1.09
CA ARG A 12 7.38 16.92 -0.70
C ARG A 12 6.56 17.60 -1.80
N SER A 13 7.19 18.11 -2.85
CA SER A 13 6.48 18.71 -3.97
C SER A 13 5.90 17.68 -4.94
N PHE A 14 6.33 16.42 -4.86
CA PHE A 14 5.86 15.33 -5.71
C PHE A 14 4.83 14.44 -5.00
N SER A 15 3.83 13.98 -5.75
CA SER A 15 2.86 12.98 -5.31
C SER A 15 3.30 11.59 -5.81
N PRO A 16 3.22 10.52 -5.01
CA PRO A 16 2.68 10.43 -3.65
C PRO A 16 3.70 10.72 -2.52
N LEU A 17 4.86 11.31 -2.82
CA LEU A 17 5.93 11.52 -1.83
C LEU A 17 5.54 12.48 -0.70
N ASP A 18 4.61 13.39 -0.99
CA ASP A 18 3.97 14.29 -0.03
C ASP A 18 3.23 13.56 1.10
N GLY A 19 2.72 12.35 0.84
CA GLY A 19 2.08 11.48 1.82
C GLY A 19 3.03 10.70 2.73
N LEU A 20 4.34 10.72 2.49
CA LEU A 20 5.33 10.02 3.32
C LEU A 20 5.60 10.77 4.64
N LYS A 21 5.77 10.01 5.73
CA LYS A 21 6.24 10.51 7.02
C LYS A 21 7.66 11.05 6.88
N SER A 22 8.01 12.06 7.69
CA SER A 22 9.29 12.77 7.60
C SER A 22 10.52 11.85 7.65
N GLU A 23 10.48 10.78 8.45
CA GLU A 23 11.58 9.81 8.60
C GLU A 23 11.78 8.98 7.33
N ASN A 24 10.69 8.53 6.70
CA ASN A 24 10.73 7.80 5.44
C ASN A 24 11.16 8.73 4.30
N LEU A 25 10.69 9.96 4.28
CA LEU A 25 11.13 10.95 3.30
C LEU A 25 12.63 11.27 3.42
N GLN A 26 13.17 11.34 4.65
CA GLN A 26 14.62 11.48 4.87
C GLN A 26 15.40 10.27 4.38
N SER A 27 14.88 9.07 4.63
CA SER A 27 15.48 7.81 4.16
C SER A 27 15.49 7.73 2.63
N LEU A 28 14.41 8.21 1.99
CA LEU A 28 14.29 8.31 0.53
C LEU A 28 15.27 9.33 -0.05
N ALA A 29 15.40 10.50 0.58
CA ALA A 29 16.33 11.55 0.16
C ALA A 29 17.80 11.10 0.18
N ARG A 30 18.19 10.25 1.15
CA ARG A 30 19.55 9.69 1.23
C ARG A 30 19.85 8.68 0.12
N ARG A 31 18.83 8.09 -0.49
CA ARG A 31 18.94 7.03 -1.51
C ARG A 31 18.59 7.50 -2.91
N THR A 32 18.18 8.77 -3.05
CA THR A 32 17.78 9.38 -4.32
C THR A 32 18.73 10.52 -4.63
N SER A 33 19.17 10.61 -5.88
CA SER A 33 20.05 11.68 -6.35
C SER A 33 19.42 12.43 -7.52
N LEU A 34 19.72 13.73 -7.60
CA LEU A 34 19.34 14.56 -8.73
C LEU A 34 20.17 14.16 -9.95
N GLN A 35 19.51 14.01 -11.09
CA GLN A 35 20.12 13.62 -12.35
C GLN A 35 19.81 14.66 -13.43
N GLU A 36 20.72 14.82 -14.39
CA GLU A 36 20.55 15.69 -15.55
C GLU A 36 20.52 14.88 -16.84
N LEU A 37 19.72 15.32 -17.82
CA LEU A 37 19.69 14.73 -19.16
C LEU A 37 19.57 15.83 -20.21
N GLY A 38 20.43 15.77 -21.24
CA GLY A 38 20.49 16.78 -22.30
C GLY A 38 19.47 16.58 -23.42
N ALA A 39 19.28 17.63 -24.22
CA ALA A 39 18.37 17.70 -25.35
C ALA A 39 18.43 16.47 -26.28
N GLY A 40 17.25 16.04 -26.76
CA GLY A 40 17.09 14.94 -27.71
C GLY A 40 17.28 13.53 -27.14
N ARG A 41 17.82 13.39 -25.92
CA ARG A 41 17.94 12.07 -25.27
C ARG A 41 16.59 11.59 -24.73
N LEU A 42 16.46 10.27 -24.64
CA LEU A 42 15.30 9.61 -24.06
C LEU A 42 15.56 9.33 -22.58
N LEU A 43 14.62 9.71 -21.72
CA LEU A 43 14.59 9.34 -20.31
C LEU A 43 14.25 7.85 -20.17
N PHE A 44 13.30 7.37 -20.97
CA PHE A 44 12.95 5.97 -21.15
C PHE A 44 12.28 5.76 -22.51
N LYS A 45 12.19 4.51 -22.97
CA LYS A 45 11.59 4.10 -24.25
C LYS A 45 10.26 3.39 -24.06
N GLN A 46 9.37 3.50 -25.04
CA GLN A 46 8.18 2.65 -25.15
C GLN A 46 8.59 1.17 -25.17
N GLY A 47 7.90 0.35 -24.37
CA GLY A 47 8.20 -1.06 -24.13
C GLY A 47 9.25 -1.35 -23.06
N GLU A 48 9.94 -0.32 -22.53
CA GLU A 48 10.93 -0.49 -21.47
C GLU A 48 10.25 -0.93 -20.16
N ALA A 49 10.84 -1.89 -19.45
CA ALA A 49 10.30 -2.41 -18.18
C ALA A 49 11.25 -2.11 -17.02
N ASP A 50 11.84 -0.91 -17.03
CA ASP A 50 12.66 -0.45 -15.93
C ASP A 50 11.85 -0.37 -14.62
N LYS A 51 12.57 -0.40 -13.50
CA LYS A 51 11.97 -0.42 -12.15
C LYS A 51 11.84 0.97 -11.54
N TYR A 52 12.06 2.04 -12.30
CA TYR A 52 12.14 3.39 -11.76
C TYR A 52 10.82 4.16 -11.91
N THR A 53 10.53 4.97 -10.91
CA THR A 53 9.50 6.00 -10.94
C THR A 53 10.20 7.34 -11.14
N TYR A 54 9.94 8.01 -12.26
CA TYR A 54 10.61 9.25 -12.62
C TYR A 54 9.75 10.47 -12.30
N TYR A 55 10.39 11.53 -11.81
CA TYR A 55 9.77 12.84 -11.58
C TYR A 55 10.59 13.94 -12.24
N LEU A 56 9.91 14.89 -12.89
CA LEU A 56 10.55 16.01 -13.58
C LEU A 56 10.64 17.20 -12.63
N ILE A 57 11.86 17.67 -12.38
CA ILE A 57 12.09 18.85 -11.54
C ILE A 57 12.06 20.12 -12.39
N SER A 58 12.88 20.16 -13.45
CA SER A 58 13.05 21.33 -14.31
C SER A 58 13.29 20.91 -15.77
N GLY A 59 13.05 21.83 -16.70
CA GLY A 59 13.13 21.56 -18.14
C GLY A 59 11.81 21.03 -18.73
N VAL A 60 11.87 20.50 -19.95
CA VAL A 60 10.69 20.07 -20.70
C VAL A 60 10.92 18.71 -21.35
N LEU A 61 9.98 17.80 -21.11
CA LEU A 61 9.87 16.49 -21.75
C LEU A 61 8.66 16.46 -22.67
N GLU A 62 8.77 15.74 -23.78
CA GLU A 62 7.61 15.27 -24.52
C GLU A 62 7.44 13.76 -24.32
N LEU A 63 6.19 13.31 -24.28
CA LEU A 63 5.83 11.90 -24.29
C LEU A 63 5.39 11.52 -25.70
N LEU A 64 6.01 10.47 -26.24
CA LEU A 64 5.82 9.98 -27.60
C LEU A 64 5.22 8.57 -27.56
N GLN A 65 4.07 8.37 -28.19
CA GLN A 65 3.51 7.03 -28.42
C GLN A 65 3.39 6.80 -29.91
N ASP A 66 3.97 5.70 -30.39
CA ASP A 66 4.00 5.34 -31.82
C ASP A 66 4.51 6.48 -32.72
N GLY A 67 5.52 7.21 -32.22
CA GLY A 67 6.17 8.32 -32.90
C GLY A 67 5.41 9.65 -32.89
N ARG A 68 4.24 9.72 -32.23
CA ARG A 68 3.44 10.94 -32.11
C ARG A 68 3.54 11.49 -30.70
N THR A 69 3.71 12.82 -30.57
CA THR A 69 3.68 13.48 -29.26
C THR A 69 2.26 13.44 -28.71
N ILE A 70 2.09 12.78 -27.58
CA ILE A 70 0.81 12.68 -26.86
C ILE A 70 0.70 13.69 -25.71
N MET A 71 1.83 14.16 -25.19
CA MET A 71 1.87 15.09 -24.06
C MET A 71 3.21 15.85 -24.02
N ILE A 72 3.20 17.06 -23.47
CA ILE A 72 4.40 17.80 -23.08
C ILE A 72 4.32 18.07 -21.58
N ILE A 73 5.37 17.74 -20.84
CA ILE A 73 5.47 17.92 -19.39
C ILE A 73 6.58 18.92 -19.11
N ARG A 74 6.24 19.98 -18.35
CA ARG A 74 7.18 21.05 -17.98
C ARG A 74 7.49 20.96 -16.49
N GLY A 75 8.75 21.08 -16.10
CA GLY A 75 9.14 21.08 -14.68
C GLY A 75 8.40 22.18 -13.90
N GLY A 76 7.94 21.85 -12.69
CA GLY A 76 7.11 22.72 -11.86
C GLY A 76 5.63 22.82 -12.25
N SER A 77 5.21 22.22 -13.37
CA SER A 77 3.79 22.11 -13.72
C SER A 77 3.05 21.11 -12.81
N PRO A 78 1.70 21.20 -12.71
CA PRO A 78 0.90 20.20 -12.01
C PRO A 78 1.15 18.76 -12.50
N GLU A 79 1.35 18.57 -13.81
CA GLU A 79 1.61 17.26 -14.42
C GLU A 79 2.96 16.69 -13.96
N ALA A 80 3.97 17.55 -13.82
CA ALA A 80 5.30 17.16 -13.34
C ALA A 80 5.34 16.77 -11.85
N ARG A 81 4.29 17.11 -11.08
CA ARG A 81 4.17 16.67 -9.68
C ARG A 81 3.95 15.16 -9.55
N ASN A 82 3.48 14.51 -10.60
CA ASN A 82 3.15 13.08 -10.62
C ASN A 82 4.23 12.25 -11.31
N PRO A 83 4.25 10.92 -11.10
CA PRO A 83 5.15 10.04 -11.83
C PRO A 83 4.98 10.13 -13.35
N ILE A 84 6.09 10.33 -14.06
CA ILE A 84 6.10 10.40 -15.52
C ILE A 84 5.85 9.00 -16.08
N ALA A 85 4.70 8.82 -16.73
CA ALA A 85 4.29 7.57 -17.40
C ALA A 85 4.60 6.31 -16.58
N ALA A 86 4.08 6.24 -15.34
CA ALA A 86 4.35 5.19 -14.35
C ALA A 86 3.97 3.74 -14.72
N ALA A 87 3.37 3.51 -15.89
CA ALA A 87 3.05 2.16 -16.34
C ALA A 87 4.33 1.37 -16.67
N SER A 88 4.30 0.08 -16.36
CA SER A 88 5.39 -0.85 -16.68
C SER A 88 4.81 -2.12 -17.33
N PRO A 89 5.22 -2.49 -18.56
CA PRO A 89 6.16 -1.78 -19.42
C PRO A 89 5.69 -0.38 -19.85
N ARG A 90 6.63 0.52 -20.18
CA ARG A 90 6.37 1.90 -20.60
C ARG A 90 5.51 1.92 -21.86
N ARG A 91 4.49 2.78 -21.86
CA ARG A 91 3.53 2.92 -22.97
C ARG A 91 3.94 3.94 -24.01
N CYS A 92 4.84 4.83 -23.63
CA CYS A 92 5.37 5.91 -24.45
C CYS A 92 6.86 6.06 -24.15
N SER A 93 7.58 6.73 -25.04
CA SER A 93 8.94 7.20 -24.79
C SER A 93 8.88 8.61 -24.22
N ALA A 94 9.79 8.97 -23.32
CA ALA A 94 9.94 10.34 -22.84
C ALA A 94 11.21 10.95 -23.42
N ARG A 95 11.09 12.03 -24.22
CA ARG A 95 12.21 12.70 -24.89
C ARG A 95 12.41 14.11 -24.37
N VAL A 96 13.68 14.48 -24.15
CA VAL A 96 14.05 15.83 -23.73
C VAL A 96 13.95 16.79 -24.91
N VAL A 97 13.18 17.89 -24.73
CA VAL A 97 13.00 18.93 -25.76
C VAL A 97 13.61 20.28 -25.37
N SER A 98 13.82 20.55 -24.08
CA SER A 98 14.67 21.67 -23.63
C SER A 98 16.16 21.32 -23.75
N ASP A 99 17.05 22.31 -23.58
CA ASP A 99 18.51 22.11 -23.59
C ASP A 99 18.96 21.01 -22.61
N ARG A 100 18.34 20.99 -21.43
CA ARG A 100 18.49 19.97 -20.39
C ARG A 100 17.24 19.86 -19.53
N ILE A 101 17.11 18.73 -18.84
CA ILE A 101 16.17 18.52 -17.73
C ILE A 101 16.93 18.15 -16.46
N GLU A 102 16.32 18.45 -15.32
CA GLU A 102 16.68 17.84 -14.04
C GLU A 102 15.55 16.92 -13.61
N TYR A 103 15.89 15.73 -13.14
CA TYR A 103 14.92 14.71 -12.74
C TYR A 103 15.45 13.86 -11.59
N ILE A 104 14.55 13.09 -10.98
CA ILE A 104 14.90 12.01 -10.05
C ILE A 104 14.29 10.70 -10.54
N GLY A 105 15.04 9.61 -10.37
CA GLY A 105 14.55 8.24 -10.53
C GLY A 105 14.55 7.55 -9.17
N ILE A 106 13.39 7.01 -8.77
CA ILE A 106 13.22 6.28 -7.51
C ILE A 106 12.86 4.83 -7.83
N ASP A 107 13.46 3.84 -7.17
CA ASP A 107 13.01 2.45 -7.32
C ASP A 107 11.52 2.32 -6.92
N GLY A 108 10.67 1.91 -7.86
CA GLY A 108 9.22 1.89 -7.72
C GLY A 108 8.74 0.86 -6.70
N ASN A 109 9.44 -0.27 -6.54
CA ASN A 109 9.11 -1.26 -5.51
C ASN A 109 9.44 -0.71 -4.12
N MET A 110 10.60 -0.06 -3.97
CA MET A 110 11.00 0.59 -2.73
C MET A 110 10.00 1.69 -2.37
N LEU A 111 9.59 2.53 -3.32
CA LEU A 111 8.62 3.59 -3.09
C LEU A 111 7.26 3.02 -2.64
N ASP A 112 6.74 2.01 -3.33
CA ASP A 112 5.45 1.39 -2.97
C ASP A 112 5.51 0.68 -1.60
N MET A 113 6.65 0.07 -1.24
CA MET A 113 6.87 -0.44 0.13
C MET A 113 6.77 0.70 1.15
N MET A 114 7.50 1.80 0.95
CA MET A 114 7.51 2.93 1.90
C MET A 114 6.12 3.57 2.07
N LEU A 115 5.36 3.72 0.98
CA LEU A 115 3.99 4.22 1.02
C LEU A 115 3.06 3.27 1.77
N THR A 116 3.20 1.96 1.52
CA THR A 116 2.41 0.94 2.21
C THR A 116 2.67 1.01 3.73
N TRP A 117 3.93 1.15 4.14
CA TRP A 117 4.33 1.22 5.55
C TRP A 117 3.76 2.44 6.27
N ASP A 118 3.77 3.60 5.61
CA ASP A 118 3.22 4.81 6.19
C ASP A 118 1.69 4.77 6.30
N GLN A 119 1.02 4.09 5.37
CA GLN A 119 -0.44 3.94 5.40
C GLN A 119 -0.90 2.93 6.46
N THR A 120 -0.21 1.82 6.66
CA THR A 120 -0.61 0.81 7.67
C THR A 120 -0.16 1.17 9.08
N GLY A 121 0.89 1.97 9.23
CA GLY A 121 1.40 2.41 10.53
C GLY A 121 0.60 3.51 11.24
N SER A 122 -0.64 3.83 10.83
CA SER A 122 -1.32 5.10 11.18
C SER A 122 -2.69 4.98 11.88
N TYR A 123 -3.20 3.79 12.20
CA TYR A 123 -4.55 3.66 12.79
C TYR A 123 -4.62 3.82 14.31
N GLU A 124 -5.21 4.91 14.82
CA GLU A 124 -5.80 4.91 16.17
C GLU A 124 -6.99 3.95 16.18
N VAL A 125 -6.89 2.89 16.96
CA VAL A 125 -7.97 1.92 17.15
C VAL A 125 -8.92 2.49 18.19
N ASN A 126 -10.13 2.86 17.77
CA ASN A 126 -11.23 3.06 18.72
C ASN A 126 -11.75 1.71 19.20
N GLU A 127 -11.94 1.65 20.52
CA GLU A 127 -12.38 0.56 21.37
C GLU A 127 -13.33 -0.44 20.68
N LEU A 128 -12.91 -1.71 20.64
CA LEU A 128 -13.82 -2.83 20.44
C LEU A 128 -14.20 -3.33 21.84
N HIS A 129 -15.46 -3.13 22.21
CA HIS A 129 -16.04 -3.61 23.45
C HIS A 129 -15.85 -5.13 23.60
N GLY A 130 -15.40 -5.53 24.79
CA GLY A 130 -15.31 -6.92 25.23
C GLY A 130 -16.70 -7.55 25.34
N VAL A 131 -16.76 -8.85 25.08
CA VAL A 131 -17.88 -9.71 25.43
C VAL A 131 -17.32 -10.83 26.31
N ASP A 132 -18.04 -11.08 27.39
CA ASP A 132 -17.64 -11.76 28.62
C ASP A 132 -17.23 -13.25 28.51
N ASP A 133 -16.38 -13.63 29.47
CA ASP A 133 -16.06 -14.93 30.10
C ASP A 133 -16.44 -16.26 29.40
N PRO A 134 -15.47 -17.18 29.30
CA PRO A 134 -15.73 -18.52 29.83
C PRO A 134 -14.58 -19.06 30.71
N GLY A 135 -14.99 -19.68 31.83
CA GLY A 135 -14.15 -20.30 32.85
C GLY A 135 -13.25 -21.47 32.40
N PRO A 136 -12.72 -22.28 33.36
CA PRO A 136 -11.51 -23.04 33.15
C PRO A 136 -11.77 -24.36 32.43
N ALA A 137 -11.25 -24.49 31.21
CA ALA A 137 -11.06 -25.77 30.54
C ALA A 137 -9.66 -25.80 29.88
N SER A 138 -8.85 -26.78 30.28
CA SER A 138 -7.54 -27.05 29.68
C SER A 138 -7.66 -27.57 28.24
N ASP A 139 -6.67 -27.20 27.43
CA ASP A 139 -6.13 -27.92 26.25
C ASP A 139 -6.73 -27.77 24.85
N ASP A 140 -7.73 -26.91 24.57
CA ASP A 140 -8.23 -26.77 23.19
C ASP A 140 -8.18 -25.35 22.59
N TRP A 141 -7.00 -24.72 22.67
CA TRP A 141 -6.69 -23.50 21.91
C TRP A 141 -6.83 -23.69 20.39
N MET A 142 -6.75 -24.95 19.93
CA MET A 142 -6.90 -25.35 18.55
C MET A 142 -8.33 -25.07 18.05
N THR A 143 -9.33 -25.50 18.81
CA THR A 143 -10.74 -25.21 18.52
C THR A 143 -11.03 -23.72 18.57
N THR A 144 -10.44 -22.97 19.51
CA THR A 144 -10.59 -21.51 19.57
C THR A 144 -10.02 -20.82 18.34
N LEU A 145 -8.83 -21.23 17.86
CA LEU A 145 -8.22 -20.67 16.66
C LEU A 145 -9.03 -20.99 15.40
N LEU A 146 -9.53 -22.23 15.27
CA LEU A 146 -10.39 -22.67 14.16
C LEU A 146 -11.74 -21.95 14.13
N GLN A 147 -12.25 -21.49 15.29
CA GLN A 147 -13.48 -20.71 15.39
C GLN A 147 -13.32 -19.25 14.99
N THR A 148 -12.09 -18.76 14.79
CA THR A 148 -11.87 -17.39 14.29
C THR A 148 -12.31 -17.28 12.83
N LYS A 149 -12.98 -16.17 12.49
CA LYS A 149 -13.55 -15.95 11.14
C LYS A 149 -12.50 -15.98 10.01
N ALA A 150 -11.24 -15.69 10.34
CA ALA A 150 -10.13 -15.77 9.39
C ALA A 150 -9.87 -17.21 8.93
N PHE A 151 -9.97 -18.21 9.82
CA PHE A 151 -9.65 -19.61 9.53
C PHE A 151 -10.73 -20.35 8.73
N HIS A 152 -11.98 -19.88 8.73
CA HIS A 152 -13.05 -20.49 7.93
C HIS A 152 -12.82 -20.42 6.41
N LYS A 153 -11.99 -19.48 5.94
CA LYS A 153 -11.63 -19.32 4.51
C LYS A 153 -10.31 -20.00 4.15
N VAL A 154 -9.64 -20.63 5.12
CA VAL A 154 -8.34 -21.29 4.92
C VAL A 154 -8.59 -22.74 4.48
N PRO A 155 -7.97 -23.22 3.38
CA PRO A 155 -8.09 -24.61 2.96
C PRO A 155 -7.68 -25.61 4.07
N PRO A 156 -8.39 -26.74 4.26
CA PRO A 156 -8.07 -27.71 5.30
C PRO A 156 -6.62 -28.23 5.30
N ALA A 157 -6.01 -28.38 4.12
CA ALA A 157 -4.61 -28.75 3.99
C ALA A 157 -3.64 -27.69 4.55
N ASN A 158 -4.00 -26.40 4.42
CA ASN A 158 -3.21 -25.30 4.97
C ASN A 158 -3.35 -25.23 6.48
N ILE A 159 -4.52 -25.55 7.03
CA ILE A 159 -4.76 -25.63 8.48
C ILE A 159 -3.79 -26.62 9.14
N GLN A 160 -3.66 -27.83 8.60
CA GLN A 160 -2.70 -28.81 9.11
C GLN A 160 -1.25 -28.30 9.02
N ALA A 161 -0.89 -27.66 7.90
CA ALA A 161 0.45 -27.12 7.70
C ALA A 161 0.76 -25.94 8.65
N ILE A 162 -0.22 -25.09 8.97
CA ILE A 162 -0.09 -24.02 9.96
C ILE A 162 0.27 -24.62 11.32
N PHE A 163 -0.46 -25.64 11.76
CA PHE A 163 -0.21 -26.28 13.06
C PHE A 163 1.17 -26.94 13.14
N MET A 164 1.64 -27.55 12.06
CA MET A 164 2.98 -28.14 12.02
C MET A 164 4.11 -27.11 12.05
N ARG A 165 3.87 -25.88 11.60
CA ARG A 165 4.89 -24.82 11.49
C ARG A 165 4.83 -23.78 12.60
N MET A 166 3.76 -23.77 13.40
CA MET A 166 3.68 -22.91 14.57
C MET A 166 4.72 -23.29 15.63
N GLN A 167 5.37 -22.28 16.18
CA GLN A 167 6.37 -22.41 17.22
C GLN A 167 5.80 -21.89 18.55
N ARG A 168 5.94 -22.69 19.60
CA ARG A 168 5.58 -22.28 20.96
C ARG A 168 6.62 -21.29 21.51
N VAL A 169 6.14 -20.23 22.16
CA VAL A 169 6.94 -19.26 22.90
C VAL A 169 6.29 -19.02 24.26
N ASP A 170 7.02 -19.34 25.33
CA ASP A 170 6.60 -19.08 26.71
C ASP A 170 7.22 -17.76 27.18
N LEU A 171 6.40 -16.88 27.76
CA LEU A 171 6.77 -15.54 28.19
C LEU A 171 6.20 -15.25 29.58
N ARG A 172 6.89 -14.39 30.32
CA ARG A 172 6.50 -13.89 31.64
C ARG A 172 5.86 -12.52 31.53
N THR A 173 5.13 -12.17 32.58
CA THR A 173 4.55 -10.83 32.79
C THR A 173 5.62 -9.75 32.59
N GLY A 174 5.31 -8.74 31.79
CA GLY A 174 6.19 -7.62 31.46
C GLY A 174 7.14 -7.86 30.28
N GLU A 175 7.25 -9.09 29.76
CA GLU A 175 8.07 -9.35 28.58
C GLU A 175 7.43 -8.76 27.32
N THR A 176 8.27 -8.14 26.48
CA THR A 176 7.85 -7.53 25.21
C THR A 176 7.88 -8.58 24.11
N VAL A 177 6.74 -8.82 23.48
CA VAL A 177 6.59 -9.77 22.37
C VAL A 177 6.88 -9.10 21.04
N ILE A 178 6.33 -7.90 20.85
CA ILE A 178 6.52 -7.06 19.68
C ILE A 178 6.89 -5.68 20.20
N LYS A 179 7.89 -5.06 19.56
CA LYS A 179 8.22 -3.66 19.79
C LYS A 179 7.86 -2.84 18.55
N GLN A 180 7.19 -1.72 18.77
CA GLN A 180 6.90 -0.77 17.70
C GLN A 180 8.18 -0.35 16.97
N GLY A 181 8.12 -0.33 15.63
CA GLY A 181 9.23 0.04 14.75
C GLY A 181 10.14 -1.12 14.33
N ASP A 182 10.03 -2.29 14.96
CA ASP A 182 10.76 -3.50 14.54
C ASP A 182 10.21 -4.07 13.23
N GLU A 183 10.95 -4.97 12.58
CA GLU A 183 10.47 -5.66 11.39
C GLU A 183 9.36 -6.66 11.73
N GLY A 184 8.39 -6.79 10.82
CA GLY A 184 7.38 -7.84 10.92
C GLY A 184 7.97 -9.19 10.55
N ASP A 185 8.14 -10.09 11.51
CA ASP A 185 8.78 -11.40 11.38
C ASP A 185 7.84 -12.58 11.66
N TYR A 186 6.96 -12.45 12.65
CA TYR A 186 5.99 -13.49 13.03
C TYR A 186 4.55 -12.96 13.22
N PHE A 187 3.60 -13.86 13.02
CA PHE A 187 2.20 -13.72 13.44
C PHE A 187 2.01 -14.50 14.74
N TYR A 188 1.21 -13.99 15.69
CA TYR A 188 1.07 -14.59 17.02
C TYR A 188 -0.39 -14.91 17.34
N VAL A 189 -0.58 -16.00 18.08
CA VAL A 189 -1.84 -16.44 18.68
C VAL A 189 -1.62 -16.63 20.18
N ILE A 190 -2.50 -16.07 21.00
CA ILE A 190 -2.43 -16.22 22.46
C ILE A 190 -3.10 -17.54 22.85
N VAL A 191 -2.30 -18.48 23.37
CA VAL A 191 -2.79 -19.78 23.87
C VAL A 191 -3.04 -19.73 25.37
N LYS A 192 -2.27 -18.90 26.09
CA LYS A 192 -2.42 -18.68 27.52
C LYS A 192 -1.90 -17.30 27.90
N GLY A 193 -2.53 -16.67 28.89
CA GLY A 193 -2.14 -15.37 29.41
C GLY A 193 -2.83 -14.23 28.68
N THR A 194 -2.36 -13.02 28.95
CA THR A 194 -2.94 -11.77 28.46
C THR A 194 -1.84 -10.82 28.01
N CYS A 195 -2.14 -9.99 27.02
CA CYS A 195 -1.24 -8.97 26.50
C CYS A 195 -1.90 -7.59 26.49
N SER A 196 -1.10 -6.54 26.56
CA SER A 196 -1.54 -5.16 26.30
C SER A 196 -0.85 -4.66 25.04
N VAL A 197 -1.64 -4.04 24.15
CA VAL A 197 -1.15 -3.38 22.93
C VAL A 197 -1.04 -1.89 23.21
N THR A 198 0.14 -1.32 22.98
CA THR A 198 0.38 0.12 23.18
C THR A 198 1.07 0.72 21.96
N ARG A 199 0.81 2.00 21.69
CA ARG A 199 1.47 2.71 20.60
C ARG A 199 1.97 4.08 21.01
N GLU A 200 3.25 4.31 20.81
CA GLU A 200 3.88 5.62 20.97
C GLU A 200 3.52 6.52 19.78
N THR A 201 3.20 7.78 20.09
CA THR A 201 3.00 8.82 19.07
C THR A 201 4.01 9.95 19.30
N PRO A 202 4.29 10.81 18.30
CA PRO A 202 5.17 11.95 18.47
C PRO A 202 4.76 12.88 19.63
N LEU A 203 3.45 12.93 19.92
CA LEU A 203 2.87 13.74 20.98
C LEU A 203 2.79 13.01 22.33
N ASN A 204 2.79 11.67 22.33
CA ASN A 204 2.74 10.85 23.54
C ASN A 204 3.73 9.68 23.46
N LYS A 205 4.94 9.94 23.97
CA LYS A 205 5.99 8.92 24.10
C LYS A 205 5.73 7.89 25.21
N ALA A 206 4.78 8.13 26.11
CA ALA A 206 4.42 7.15 27.13
C ALA A 206 3.60 5.97 26.55
N GLY A 207 3.13 6.10 25.30
CA GLY A 207 2.32 5.11 24.64
C GLY A 207 0.83 5.24 24.99
N ILE A 208 -0.01 5.19 23.96
CA ILE A 208 -1.46 5.09 24.10
C ILE A 208 -1.82 3.60 24.09
N LYS A 209 -2.54 3.13 25.10
CA LYS A 209 -3.06 1.76 25.12
C LYS A 209 -4.15 1.60 24.07
N LEU A 210 -3.99 0.63 23.18
CA LEU A 210 -4.89 0.37 22.06
C LEU A 210 -5.90 -0.75 22.37
N ALA A 211 -5.45 -1.81 23.04
CA ALA A 211 -6.28 -2.97 23.37
C ALA A 211 -5.65 -3.82 24.48
N ASP A 212 -6.49 -4.60 25.17
CA ASP A 212 -6.08 -5.79 25.90
C ASP A 212 -6.44 -7.01 25.06
N LEU A 213 -5.55 -8.01 25.03
CA LEU A 213 -5.72 -9.25 24.30
C LEU A 213 -5.64 -10.43 25.27
N GLY A 214 -6.47 -11.45 25.05
CA GLY A 214 -6.56 -12.65 25.85
C GLY A 214 -6.46 -13.93 25.02
N MET A 215 -6.72 -15.07 25.66
CA MET A 215 -6.68 -16.38 25.00
C MET A 215 -7.58 -16.42 23.76
N GLY A 216 -7.04 -16.90 22.64
CA GLY A 216 -7.73 -16.97 21.35
C GLY A 216 -7.50 -15.76 20.44
N ASP A 217 -7.07 -14.63 21.00
CA ASP A 217 -6.75 -13.45 20.19
C ASP A 217 -5.47 -13.64 19.40
N THR A 218 -5.42 -12.97 18.25
CA THR A 218 -4.28 -12.99 17.34
C THR A 218 -3.74 -11.59 17.12
N PHE A 219 -2.42 -11.46 16.88
CA PHE A 219 -1.81 -10.16 16.62
C PHE A 219 -0.54 -10.25 15.77
N GLY A 220 -0.14 -9.10 15.23
CA GLY A 220 1.08 -8.93 14.45
C GLY A 220 0.92 -9.16 12.94
N GLU A 221 -0.27 -9.51 12.48
CA GLU A 221 -0.59 -9.76 11.07
C GLU A 221 -0.37 -8.53 10.18
N GLU A 222 -0.65 -7.33 10.68
CA GLU A 222 -0.61 -6.11 9.86
C GLU A 222 0.75 -5.87 9.23
N ALA A 223 1.82 -6.01 10.01
CA ALA A 223 3.20 -5.83 9.55
C ALA A 223 3.58 -6.87 8.48
N LEU A 224 3.00 -8.08 8.54
CA LEU A 224 3.29 -9.15 7.59
C LEU A 224 2.55 -8.96 6.27
N ILE A 225 1.28 -8.55 6.34
CA ILE A 225 0.40 -8.33 5.19
C ILE A 225 0.90 -7.13 4.38
N SER A 226 1.18 -6.02 5.08
CA SER A 226 1.61 -4.77 4.47
C SER A 226 3.11 -4.69 4.21
N ASP A 227 3.85 -5.75 4.57
CA ASP A 227 5.30 -5.83 4.53
C ASP A 227 6.00 -4.73 5.35
N ALA A 228 5.30 -4.14 6.33
CA ALA A 228 5.69 -2.97 7.12
C ALA A 228 6.39 -3.30 8.44
N ARG A 229 6.91 -2.25 9.08
CA ARG A 229 7.35 -2.30 10.48
C ARG A 229 6.16 -2.43 11.42
N ARG A 230 6.41 -2.97 12.61
CA ARG A 230 5.44 -3.11 13.70
C ARG A 230 4.87 -1.75 14.07
N ASN A 231 3.56 -1.59 14.02
CA ASN A 231 2.89 -0.31 14.25
C ASN A 231 2.55 -0.04 15.72
N ALA A 232 2.67 -1.04 16.59
CA ALA A 232 2.43 -0.97 18.02
C ALA A 232 3.35 -1.97 18.74
N SER A 233 3.56 -1.74 20.03
CA SER A 233 4.20 -2.68 20.94
C SER A 233 3.15 -3.60 21.56
N VAL A 234 3.54 -4.85 21.83
CA VAL A 234 2.71 -5.84 22.54
C VAL A 234 3.52 -6.40 23.69
N VAL A 235 3.01 -6.24 24.91
CA VAL A 235 3.68 -6.64 26.15
C VAL A 235 2.77 -7.57 26.93
N MET A 236 3.33 -8.65 27.46
CA MET A 236 2.60 -9.58 28.33
C MET A 236 2.14 -8.87 29.61
N THR A 237 0.87 -8.99 29.96
CA THR A 237 0.29 -8.50 31.22
C THR A 237 0.07 -9.61 32.24
N SER A 238 0.27 -10.87 31.84
CA SER A 238 0.36 -12.04 32.71
C SER A 238 1.33 -13.07 32.11
N ASP A 239 1.76 -14.04 32.91
CA ASP A 239 2.56 -15.17 32.41
C ASP A 239 1.73 -15.98 31.41
N GLY A 240 2.33 -16.31 30.27
CA GLY A 240 1.57 -16.84 29.15
C GLY A 240 2.39 -17.64 28.14
N THR A 241 1.65 -18.22 27.21
CA THR A 241 2.19 -19.01 26.11
C THR A 241 1.56 -18.51 24.82
N LEU A 242 2.40 -18.23 23.84
CA LEU A 242 2.03 -17.84 22.50
C LEU A 242 2.40 -18.93 21.50
N MET A 243 1.64 -19.03 20.42
CA MET A 243 2.05 -19.74 19.22
C MET A 243 2.39 -18.70 18.16
N ARG A 244 3.55 -18.83 17.53
CA ARG A 244 3.99 -17.91 16.47
C ARG A 244 4.18 -18.63 15.15
N LEU A 245 3.81 -17.98 14.05
CA LEU A 245 3.97 -18.47 12.68
C LEU A 245 4.87 -17.51 11.92
N SER A 246 5.85 -18.03 11.17
CA SER A 246 6.77 -17.18 10.41
C SER A 246 6.04 -16.32 9.38
N LYS A 247 6.62 -15.19 8.98
CA LYS A 247 6.06 -14.32 7.92
C LYS A 247 5.77 -15.08 6.63
N GLU A 248 6.69 -15.94 6.20
CA GLU A 248 6.55 -16.71 4.96
C GLU A 248 5.39 -17.71 5.07
N ASP A 249 5.31 -18.43 6.18
CA ASP A 249 4.22 -19.37 6.45
C ASP A 249 2.89 -18.65 6.61
N PHE A 250 2.86 -17.49 7.27
CA PHE A 250 1.66 -16.66 7.36
C PHE A 250 1.18 -16.23 5.98
N ARG A 251 2.09 -15.77 5.11
CA ARG A 251 1.70 -15.33 3.76
C ARG A 251 1.12 -16.48 2.94
N THR A 252 1.80 -17.62 2.90
CA THR A 252 1.43 -18.77 2.06
C THR A 252 0.24 -19.55 2.59
N LEU A 253 0.11 -19.67 3.91
CA LEU A 253 -0.89 -20.55 4.52
C LEU A 253 -2.15 -19.81 4.98
N LEU A 254 -2.05 -18.54 5.35
CA LEU A 254 -3.16 -17.73 5.88
C LEU A 254 -3.59 -16.62 4.93
N ASN A 255 -2.66 -15.77 4.49
CA ASN A 255 -3.00 -14.58 3.73
C ASN A 255 -3.44 -14.89 2.29
N GLU A 256 -2.57 -15.54 1.49
CA GLU A 256 -2.84 -15.83 0.08
C GLU A 256 -4.14 -16.62 -0.15
N PRO A 257 -4.49 -17.64 0.65
CA PRO A 257 -5.73 -18.39 0.45
C PRO A 257 -7.00 -17.57 0.75
N MET A 258 -6.90 -16.52 1.56
CA MET A 258 -8.04 -15.62 1.85
C MET A 258 -8.28 -14.57 0.76
N LEU A 259 -7.37 -14.46 -0.22
CA LEU A 259 -7.44 -13.48 -1.29
C LEU A 259 -7.97 -14.12 -2.58
N GLU A 260 -9.05 -13.56 -3.11
CA GLU A 260 -9.53 -13.87 -4.45
C GLU A 260 -8.78 -12.97 -5.45
N TRP A 261 -7.89 -13.55 -6.26
CA TRP A 261 -7.14 -12.80 -7.27
C TRP A 261 -7.87 -12.81 -8.61
N VAL A 262 -8.05 -11.64 -9.20
CA VAL A 262 -8.71 -11.48 -10.51
C VAL A 262 -7.80 -10.76 -11.48
N ASP A 263 -7.84 -11.15 -12.76
CA ASP A 263 -7.24 -10.35 -13.83
C ASP A 263 -8.15 -9.16 -14.20
N LEU A 264 -7.70 -8.32 -15.15
CA LEU A 264 -8.43 -7.13 -15.54
C LEU A 264 -9.80 -7.44 -16.14
N GLN A 265 -9.91 -8.47 -16.99
CA GLN A 265 -11.17 -8.84 -17.63
C GLN A 265 -12.19 -9.33 -16.59
N GLN A 266 -11.74 -10.20 -15.68
CA GLN A 266 -12.56 -10.71 -14.58
C GLN A 266 -13.02 -9.57 -13.66
N ALA A 267 -12.13 -8.62 -13.37
CA ALA A 267 -12.46 -7.45 -12.57
C ALA A 267 -13.52 -6.55 -13.24
N GLU A 268 -13.37 -6.29 -14.54
CA GLU A 268 -14.35 -5.54 -15.32
C GLU A 268 -15.71 -6.25 -15.35
N ASP A 269 -15.73 -7.57 -15.50
CA ASP A 269 -16.96 -8.36 -15.46
C ASP A 269 -17.65 -8.34 -14.08
N ILE A 270 -16.87 -8.28 -13.00
CA ILE A 270 -17.41 -8.13 -11.63
C ILE A 270 -18.09 -6.77 -11.50
N VAL A 271 -17.41 -5.70 -11.93
CA VAL A 271 -17.95 -4.33 -11.85
C VAL A 271 -19.17 -4.16 -12.76
N ALA A 272 -19.16 -4.72 -13.97
CA ALA A 272 -20.30 -4.71 -14.87
C ALA A 272 -21.55 -5.42 -14.30
N ARG A 273 -21.34 -6.37 -13.37
CA ARG A 273 -22.42 -7.11 -12.66
C ARG A 273 -22.86 -6.44 -11.34
N GLY A 274 -22.49 -5.18 -11.12
CA GLY A 274 -22.85 -4.43 -9.91
C GLY A 274 -21.79 -4.47 -8.80
N GLY A 275 -20.59 -4.96 -9.11
CA GLY A 275 -19.41 -4.77 -8.25
C GLY A 275 -18.86 -3.35 -8.30
N GLN A 276 -17.83 -3.08 -7.51
CA GLN A 276 -17.28 -1.73 -7.35
C GLN A 276 -15.74 -1.78 -7.32
N TRP A 277 -15.09 -0.94 -8.12
CA TRP A 277 -13.67 -0.66 -7.96
C TRP A 277 -13.43 0.09 -6.64
N LEU A 278 -12.52 -0.42 -5.81
CA LEU A 278 -12.06 0.21 -4.58
C LEU A 278 -10.57 0.50 -4.67
N ASP A 279 -10.24 1.77 -4.89
CA ASP A 279 -8.86 2.23 -4.98
C ASP A 279 -8.34 2.60 -3.59
N VAL A 280 -7.30 1.88 -3.14
CA VAL A 280 -6.74 2.04 -1.79
C VAL A 280 -5.49 2.91 -1.74
N ARG A 281 -5.16 3.59 -2.85
CA ARG A 281 -4.06 4.55 -2.93
C ARG A 281 -4.42 5.88 -2.26
N LEU A 282 -3.44 6.78 -2.12
CA LEU A 282 -3.66 8.13 -1.64
C LEU A 282 -4.61 8.89 -2.59
N PRO A 283 -5.35 9.91 -2.08
CA PRO A 283 -6.22 10.73 -2.91
C PRO A 283 -5.52 11.36 -4.12
N SER A 284 -4.26 11.80 -3.93
CA SER A 284 -3.46 12.40 -5.00
C SER A 284 -3.11 11.40 -6.12
N GLU A 285 -2.87 10.12 -5.79
CA GLU A 285 -2.66 9.05 -6.78
C GLU A 285 -3.95 8.75 -7.55
N PHE A 286 -5.09 8.78 -6.85
CA PHE A 286 -6.41 8.55 -7.41
C PHE A 286 -6.81 9.68 -8.37
N GLU A 287 -6.64 10.95 -7.98
CA GLU A 287 -6.92 12.12 -8.81
C GLU A 287 -6.14 12.10 -10.13
N ASN A 288 -4.87 11.70 -10.08
CA ASN A 288 -4.02 11.60 -11.27
C ASN A 288 -4.52 10.52 -12.26
N TYR A 289 -4.94 9.36 -11.75
CA TYR A 289 -5.53 8.30 -12.57
C TYR A 289 -6.28 7.31 -11.68
N HIS A 290 -7.46 6.86 -12.09
CA HIS A 290 -8.21 5.77 -11.47
C HIS A 290 -9.10 5.06 -12.49
N MET A 291 -9.59 3.88 -12.14
CA MET A 291 -10.57 3.18 -12.98
C MET A 291 -11.91 3.94 -12.99
N PRO A 292 -12.62 4.03 -14.14
CA PRO A 292 -13.92 4.71 -14.19
C PRO A 292 -14.89 4.19 -13.14
N GLY A 293 -15.53 5.11 -12.43
CA GLY A 293 -16.49 4.80 -11.37
C GLY A 293 -15.86 4.28 -10.07
N ALA A 294 -14.53 4.23 -9.94
CA ALA A 294 -13.88 3.78 -8.71
C ALA A 294 -14.17 4.69 -7.52
N VAL A 295 -14.22 4.09 -6.33
CA VAL A 295 -14.29 4.79 -5.04
C VAL A 295 -12.90 4.78 -4.44
N ASN A 296 -12.40 5.94 -4.01
CA ASN A 296 -11.15 6.02 -3.27
C ASN A 296 -11.39 5.84 -1.77
N LEU A 297 -10.80 4.79 -1.20
CA LEU A 297 -10.71 4.61 0.24
C LEU A 297 -9.27 4.20 0.57
N PRO A 298 -8.39 5.18 0.86
CA PRO A 298 -6.98 4.90 1.12
C PRO A 298 -6.80 3.82 2.19
N LEU A 299 -5.76 2.99 2.04
CA LEU A 299 -5.51 1.84 2.93
C LEU A 299 -5.52 2.21 4.42
N TYR A 300 -4.99 3.39 4.75
CA TYR A 300 -4.96 3.95 6.11
C TYR A 300 -6.31 4.44 6.65
N PHE A 301 -7.38 4.42 5.85
CA PHE A 301 -8.74 4.73 6.29
C PHE A 301 -9.76 3.58 6.20
N ILE A 302 -9.49 2.50 5.44
CA ILE A 302 -10.32 1.29 5.36
C ILE A 302 -10.94 0.89 6.71
N ARG A 303 -10.15 0.55 7.75
CA ARG A 303 -10.66 0.06 9.04
C ARG A 303 -11.64 1.03 9.71
N LEU A 304 -11.39 2.35 9.61
CA LEU A 304 -12.22 3.39 10.20
C LEU A 304 -13.52 3.60 9.42
N LYS A 305 -13.47 3.40 8.09
CA LYS A 305 -14.60 3.63 7.19
C LYS A 305 -15.24 2.36 6.66
N LEU A 306 -14.99 1.20 7.27
CA LEU A 306 -15.66 -0.07 6.92
C LEU A 306 -17.18 0.07 6.89
N LYS A 307 -17.75 0.87 7.80
CA LYS A 307 -19.21 1.09 7.89
C LYS A 307 -19.78 1.90 6.72
N SER A 308 -18.95 2.64 5.97
CA SER A 308 -19.41 3.37 4.79
C SER A 308 -19.44 2.51 3.53
N LEU A 309 -18.96 1.28 3.59
CA LEU A 309 -19.01 0.32 2.48
C LEU A 309 -20.28 -0.52 2.57
N ASP A 310 -20.95 -0.71 1.43
CA ASP A 310 -22.06 -1.67 1.31
C ASP A 310 -21.53 -3.11 1.41
N ARG A 311 -22.14 -3.92 2.26
CA ARG A 311 -21.76 -5.33 2.50
C ARG A 311 -22.19 -6.27 1.38
N ASN A 312 -23.15 -5.87 0.55
CA ASN A 312 -23.64 -6.70 -0.56
C ASN A 312 -22.81 -6.54 -1.84
N THR A 313 -21.98 -5.50 -1.89
CA THR A 313 -21.13 -5.19 -3.05
C THR A 313 -19.90 -6.08 -3.08
N HIS A 314 -19.56 -6.58 -4.27
CA HIS A 314 -18.27 -7.21 -4.53
C HIS A 314 -17.24 -6.13 -4.89
N TYR A 315 -16.27 -5.89 -4.01
CA TYR A 315 -15.22 -4.91 -4.25
C TYR A 315 -14.04 -5.54 -5.00
N VAL A 316 -13.62 -4.92 -6.09
CA VAL A 316 -12.32 -5.18 -6.71
C VAL A 316 -11.34 -4.15 -6.19
N VAL A 317 -10.44 -4.58 -5.31
CA VAL A 317 -9.47 -3.73 -4.63
C VAL A 317 -8.24 -3.55 -5.51
N CYS A 318 -7.84 -2.31 -5.75
CA CYS A 318 -6.71 -1.99 -6.63
C CYS A 318 -5.74 -0.96 -6.01
N CYS A 319 -4.48 -1.09 -6.40
CA CYS A 319 -3.39 -0.14 -6.19
C CYS A 319 -2.38 -0.30 -7.34
N ASP A 320 -1.20 0.33 -7.30
CA ASP A 320 -0.27 0.27 -8.45
C ASP A 320 0.36 -1.12 -8.67
N THR A 321 0.75 -1.81 -7.60
CA THR A 321 1.57 -3.04 -7.61
C THR A 321 0.88 -4.29 -7.01
N SER A 322 -0.37 -4.16 -6.58
CA SER A 322 -1.11 -5.12 -5.71
C SER A 322 -0.69 -5.22 -4.24
N ARG A 323 0.35 -4.51 -3.79
CA ARG A 323 0.81 -4.59 -2.40
C ARG A 323 -0.21 -4.00 -1.43
N ARG A 324 -0.63 -2.76 -1.66
CA ARG A 324 -1.63 -2.07 -0.80
C ARG A 324 -3.01 -2.69 -0.93
N SER A 325 -3.40 -3.11 -2.14
CA SER A 325 -4.72 -3.70 -2.38
C SER A 325 -4.88 -5.09 -1.80
N SER A 326 -3.83 -5.93 -1.77
CA SER A 326 -3.90 -7.21 -1.07
C SER A 326 -4.11 -7.02 0.44
N ALA A 327 -3.46 -6.03 1.04
CA ALA A 327 -3.71 -5.65 2.43
C ALA A 327 -5.13 -5.15 2.67
N GLY A 328 -5.64 -4.28 1.80
CA GLY A 328 -7.02 -3.80 1.88
C GLY A 328 -8.05 -4.92 1.71
N ALA A 329 -7.84 -5.81 0.74
CA ALA A 329 -8.71 -6.95 0.50
C ALA A 329 -8.71 -7.95 1.66
N TYR A 330 -7.56 -8.19 2.30
CA TYR A 330 -7.51 -9.00 3.51
C TYR A 330 -8.39 -8.41 4.62
N ILE A 331 -8.24 -7.11 4.94
CA ILE A 331 -9.04 -6.41 5.96
C ILE A 331 -10.54 -6.53 5.66
N LEU A 332 -10.93 -6.37 4.39
CA LEU A 332 -12.32 -6.53 3.95
C LEU A 332 -12.80 -7.97 4.12
N SER A 333 -12.03 -8.95 3.65
CA SER A 333 -12.34 -10.38 3.71
C SER A 333 -12.48 -10.90 5.13
N GLU A 334 -11.62 -10.44 6.05
CA GLU A 334 -11.66 -10.73 7.49
C GLU A 334 -12.95 -10.19 8.12
N ARG A 335 -13.42 -9.03 7.68
CA ARG A 335 -14.64 -8.36 8.18
C ARG A 335 -15.92 -8.82 7.46
N GLY A 336 -15.81 -9.86 6.63
CA GLY A 336 -16.91 -10.52 5.95
C GLY A 336 -17.39 -9.83 4.67
N PHE A 337 -16.63 -8.89 4.12
CA PHE A 337 -16.91 -8.35 2.78
C PHE A 337 -16.47 -9.33 1.70
N ARG A 338 -17.09 -9.23 0.52
CA ARG A 338 -16.64 -9.92 -0.68
C ARG A 338 -15.65 -9.01 -1.41
N ALA A 339 -14.38 -9.39 -1.41
CA ALA A 339 -13.30 -8.59 -1.98
C ALA A 339 -12.37 -9.46 -2.83
N SER A 340 -11.99 -8.95 -4.00
CA SER A 340 -10.95 -9.51 -4.85
C SER A 340 -9.82 -8.51 -5.06
N VAL A 341 -8.62 -9.00 -5.34
CA VAL A 341 -7.44 -8.19 -5.62
C VAL A 341 -7.18 -8.18 -7.12
N LEU A 342 -7.08 -6.99 -7.71
CA LEU A 342 -6.62 -6.86 -9.10
C LEU A 342 -5.16 -7.30 -9.21
N ARG A 343 -4.90 -8.37 -9.96
CA ARG A 343 -3.57 -8.92 -10.18
C ARG A 343 -2.69 -7.91 -10.92
N HIS A 344 -1.42 -7.80 -10.48
CA HIS A 344 -0.41 -6.87 -11.00
C HIS A 344 -0.69 -5.37 -10.81
N GLY A 345 -1.86 -5.00 -10.28
CA GLY A 345 -2.24 -3.62 -10.01
C GLY A 345 -2.42 -2.75 -11.26
N LEU A 346 -2.72 -1.47 -11.03
CA LEU A 346 -3.04 -0.47 -12.07
C LEU A 346 -1.82 -0.03 -12.91
N ALA A 347 -0.60 -0.38 -12.50
CA ALA A 347 0.59 -0.09 -13.31
C ALA A 347 0.70 -1.04 -14.51
N ALA A 348 0.12 -2.24 -14.41
CA ALA A 348 0.14 -3.27 -15.44
C ALA A 348 -1.08 -3.22 -16.39
N THR A 349 -2.16 -2.53 -16.02
CA THR A 349 -3.38 -2.44 -16.84
C THR A 349 -3.17 -1.57 -18.07
N ASP A 350 -3.82 -1.93 -19.19
CA ASP A 350 -3.84 -1.17 -20.44
C ASP A 350 -4.57 0.18 -20.28
N ARG A 351 -3.90 1.16 -19.66
CA ARG A 351 -4.28 2.58 -19.67
C ARG A 351 -4.28 3.10 -21.11
N SER A 352 -5.32 2.80 -21.88
CA SER A 352 -5.75 3.74 -22.90
C SER A 352 -6.12 5.01 -22.13
N ILE A 353 -5.43 6.11 -22.44
CA ILE A 353 -5.65 7.39 -21.77
C ILE A 353 -7.13 7.74 -21.99
N SER A 354 -7.93 7.70 -20.92
CA SER A 354 -9.30 8.20 -20.97
C SER A 354 -9.27 9.62 -21.55
N PRO A 355 -10.06 9.97 -22.58
CA PRO A 355 -9.94 11.23 -23.33
C PRO A 355 -10.20 12.53 -22.54
N GLY A 356 -10.35 12.47 -21.22
CA GLY A 356 -10.87 13.56 -20.39
C GLY A 356 -9.91 14.70 -20.06
N LEU A 357 -8.64 14.67 -20.50
CA LEU A 357 -7.65 15.69 -20.14
C LEU A 357 -7.19 16.60 -21.29
N ASN A 358 -7.70 16.44 -22.52
CA ASN A 358 -7.06 17.02 -23.71
C ASN A 358 -7.94 17.87 -24.63
N GLU A 359 -8.88 18.67 -24.11
CA GLU A 359 -9.58 19.68 -24.93
C GLU A 359 -9.29 21.15 -24.56
N LYS A 360 -8.69 21.45 -23.40
CA LYS A 360 -8.40 22.85 -23.00
C LYS A 360 -7.00 23.36 -23.30
N ALA A 361 -6.01 22.48 -23.54
CA ALA A 361 -4.62 22.91 -23.70
C ALA A 361 -4.20 23.24 -25.15
N LEU A 362 -5.05 22.95 -26.14
CA LEU A 362 -4.73 23.10 -27.57
C LEU A 362 -5.37 24.33 -28.25
N GLN A 363 -6.18 25.13 -27.54
CA GLN A 363 -6.83 26.32 -28.11
C GLN A 363 -6.05 27.64 -27.91
N ASP A 364 -5.03 27.67 -27.04
CA ASP A 364 -4.33 28.93 -26.68
C ASP A 364 -3.05 29.20 -27.48
N THR A 365 -2.82 28.51 -28.59
CA THR A 365 -1.71 28.80 -29.51
C THR A 365 -2.21 29.14 -30.91
N SER A 366 -2.96 30.23 -31.03
CA SER A 366 -3.10 30.97 -32.29
C SER A 366 -2.38 32.31 -32.13
N PRO A 367 -1.36 32.64 -32.95
CA PRO A 367 -0.72 33.94 -32.90
C PRO A 367 -1.71 34.99 -33.38
N SER A 368 -1.93 36.05 -32.60
CA SER A 368 -2.61 37.24 -33.09
C SER A 368 -1.66 37.97 -34.04
N ASP A 369 -2.02 37.97 -35.31
CA ASP A 369 -1.46 38.86 -36.32
C ASP A 369 -1.69 40.32 -35.91
N ALA A 370 -0.63 40.99 -35.48
CA ALA A 370 -0.62 42.43 -35.34
C ALA A 370 -0.26 43.04 -36.70
N SER A 371 -1.28 43.42 -37.46
CA SER A 371 -1.19 44.39 -38.54
C SER A 371 -1.96 45.65 -38.13
N SER A 372 -1.24 46.73 -37.85
CA SER A 372 -1.59 48.15 -38.03
C SER A 372 -0.43 49.03 -37.56
#